data_AF-A0A933PNN9-F1
#
_entry.id   AF-A0A933PNN9-F1
#
_cell.length_a   1.000
_cell.length_b   1.000
_cell.length_c   1.000
_cell.angle_alpha   90.00
_cell.angle_beta   90.00
_cell.angle_gamma   90.00
#
_symmetry.space_group_name_H-M   'P 1'
#
loop_
_entity.id
_entity.type
_entity.pdbx_description
1 polymer ?
#
loop_
_entity_poly.entity_id
_entity_poly.type
_entity_poly.pdbx_seq_one_letter_code
_entity_poly.pdbx_strand_id
1 'polypeptide(L)'
;MNRVVRARARQGGWWWGSDPVAVCRKPWQFSCWNPNDPNRRKLDWVSAKDPIFARCLAIAKRALAGELPDRTRGATHYHEQSLAPPWSLGRTPTTQIGRHVFYADIF
;
A
#
# COMPACT_ATOMS: atom_id res chain seq x y z
N MET A 1 -0.32 -0.01 10.53
CA MET A 1 0.14 -0.48 9.19
C MET A 1 -0.44 -1.86 8.91
N ASN A 2 -1.70 -1.91 8.47
CA ASN A 2 -2.55 -3.12 8.54
C ASN A 2 -1.98 -4.31 7.77
N ARG A 3 -1.36 -4.06 6.61
CA ARG A 3 -0.83 -5.12 5.77
C ARG A 3 0.33 -5.87 6.42
N VAL A 4 1.28 -5.17 7.03
CA VAL A 4 2.40 -5.77 7.77
C VAL A 4 1.89 -6.54 8.99
N VAL A 5 0.90 -5.98 9.70
CA VAL A 5 0.24 -6.68 10.82
C VAL A 5 -0.40 -7.99 10.36
N ARG A 6 -1.13 -7.98 9.24
CA ARG A 6 -1.74 -9.18 8.64
C ARG A 6 -0.68 -10.19 8.17
N ALA A 7 0.42 -9.70 7.60
CA ALA A 7 1.55 -10.52 7.17
C ALA A 7 2.17 -11.31 8.34
N ARG A 8 2.41 -10.62 9.45
CA ARG A 8 2.95 -11.22 10.69
C ARG A 8 1.96 -12.21 11.32
N ALA A 9 0.68 -11.85 11.40
CA ALA A 9 -0.37 -12.72 11.96
C ALA A 9 -0.52 -14.05 11.19
N ARG A 10 -0.25 -14.05 9.88
CA ARG A 10 -0.32 -15.24 9.03
C ARG A 10 1.02 -15.95 8.82
N GLN A 11 2.02 -15.66 9.66
CA GLN A 11 3.37 -16.25 9.57
C GLN A 11 4.03 -16.13 8.17
N GLY A 12 3.75 -15.05 7.43
CA GLY A 12 4.51 -14.73 6.22
C GLY A 12 4.19 -15.55 4.97
N GLY A 13 2.90 -15.79 4.66
CA GLY A 13 2.51 -16.36 3.37
C GLY A 13 3.08 -15.58 2.17
N TRP A 14 3.41 -16.29 1.07
CA TRP A 14 4.14 -15.74 -0.09
C TRP A 14 3.61 -14.40 -0.59
N TRP A 15 2.29 -14.17 -0.53
CA TRP A 15 1.64 -12.94 -1.00
C TRP A 15 1.83 -11.72 -0.09
N TRP A 16 2.07 -11.92 1.21
CA TRP A 16 1.96 -10.86 2.22
C TRP A 16 3.28 -10.17 2.55
N GLY A 17 4.42 -10.84 2.38
CA GLY A 17 5.69 -10.36 2.92
C GLY A 17 5.75 -10.48 4.46
N SER A 18 6.82 -9.99 5.07
CA SER A 18 7.05 -10.08 6.53
C SER A 18 7.32 -8.72 7.18
N ASP A 19 7.76 -7.76 6.37
CA ASP A 19 8.16 -6.42 6.77
C ASP A 19 7.77 -5.39 5.68
N PRO A 20 7.88 -4.08 5.93
CA PRO A 20 7.51 -3.05 4.96
C PRO A 20 8.23 -3.16 3.61
N VAL A 21 9.51 -3.53 3.59
CA VAL A 21 10.29 -3.68 2.35
C VAL A 21 9.77 -4.87 1.55
N ALA A 22 9.57 -6.01 2.22
CA ALA A 22 9.01 -7.20 1.61
C ALA A 22 7.62 -6.93 1.04
N VAL A 23 6.73 -6.30 1.83
CA VAL A 23 5.38 -5.91 1.40
C VAL A 23 5.43 -5.03 0.15
N CYS A 24 6.29 -4.01 0.13
CA CYS A 24 6.41 -3.08 -0.99
C CYS A 24 6.91 -3.76 -2.26
N ARG A 25 7.84 -4.71 -2.14
CA ARG A 25 8.48 -5.38 -3.27
C ARG A 25 7.73 -6.60 -3.80
N LYS A 26 6.63 -7.02 -3.15
CA LYS A 26 5.83 -8.13 -3.68
C LYS A 26 5.22 -7.74 -5.03
N PRO A 27 5.25 -8.64 -6.03
CA PRO A 27 4.64 -8.38 -7.33
C PRO A 27 3.19 -7.90 -7.18
N TRP A 28 2.80 -6.94 -8.00
CA TRP A 28 1.43 -6.41 -8.10
C TRP A 28 0.91 -5.67 -6.87
N GLN A 29 1.72 -5.50 -5.82
CA GLN A 29 1.32 -4.73 -4.64
C GLN A 29 1.47 -3.24 -4.81
N PHE A 30 2.57 -2.82 -5.43
CA PHE A 30 2.83 -1.43 -5.78
C PHE A 30 3.46 -1.43 -7.17
N SER A 31 2.68 -0.98 -8.16
CA SER A 31 3.04 -1.12 -9.57
C SER A 31 4.35 -0.42 -9.93
N CYS A 32 4.73 0.64 -9.20
CA CYS A 32 5.99 1.36 -9.40
C CYS A 32 7.24 0.47 -9.27
N TRP A 33 7.15 -0.71 -8.66
CA TRP A 33 8.27 -1.67 -8.64
C TRP A 33 8.29 -2.63 -9.83
N ASN A 34 7.25 -2.68 -10.65
CA ASN A 34 7.23 -3.57 -11.81
C ASN A 34 8.23 -3.08 -12.89
N PRO A 35 8.95 -3.98 -13.58
CA PRO A 35 9.99 -3.60 -14.55
C PRO A 35 9.52 -2.64 -15.65
N ASN A 36 8.27 -2.80 -16.12
CA ASN A 36 7.70 -2.05 -17.24
C ASN A 36 6.79 -0.89 -16.80
N ASP A 37 6.72 -0.56 -15.50
CA ASP A 37 5.89 0.57 -15.05
C ASP A 37 6.62 1.91 -15.32
N PRO A 38 5.97 2.89 -15.97
CA PRO A 38 6.60 4.18 -16.28
C PRO A 38 7.06 4.95 -15.02
N ASN A 39 6.48 4.65 -13.85
CA ASN A 39 6.91 5.24 -12.59
C ASN A 39 8.16 4.57 -12.00
N ARG A 40 8.61 3.42 -12.51
CA ARG A 40 9.82 2.75 -12.02
C ARG A 40 11.04 3.67 -12.10
N ARG A 41 11.21 4.37 -13.22
CA ARG A 41 12.30 5.34 -13.42
C ARG A 41 12.27 6.47 -12.41
N LYS A 42 11.09 6.88 -11.92
CA LYS A 42 10.99 7.93 -10.90
C LYS A 42 11.65 7.50 -9.60
N LEU A 43 11.68 6.21 -9.28
CA LEU A 43 12.34 5.69 -8.07
C LEU A 43 13.86 5.87 -8.11
N ASP A 44 14.47 5.92 -9.30
CA ASP A 44 15.93 6.06 -9.45
C ASP A 44 16.39 7.50 -9.15
N TRP A 45 15.51 8.49 -9.35
CA TRP A 45 15.83 9.92 -9.25
C TRP A 45 15.21 10.61 -8.05
N VAL A 46 14.24 9.97 -7.39
CA VAL A 46 13.53 10.59 -6.27
C VAL A 46 14.48 10.82 -5.10
N SER A 47 14.41 12.00 -4.49
CA SER A 47 15.25 12.35 -3.34
C SER A 47 14.49 13.26 -2.39
N ALA A 48 14.97 13.35 -1.15
CA ALA A 48 14.38 14.23 -0.13
C ALA A 48 14.54 15.73 -0.44
N LYS A 49 15.22 16.10 -1.53
CA LYS A 49 15.24 17.49 -2.03
C LYS A 49 13.92 17.90 -2.68
N ASP A 50 13.15 16.93 -3.18
CA ASP A 50 11.78 17.17 -3.63
C ASP A 50 10.87 17.37 -2.41
N PRO A 51 10.18 18.52 -2.27
CA PRO A 51 9.36 18.81 -1.08
C PRO A 51 8.14 17.89 -0.94
N ILE A 52 7.59 17.39 -2.06
CA ILE A 52 6.49 16.43 -2.06
C ILE A 52 7.03 15.09 -1.54
N PHE A 53 8.15 14.63 -2.05
CA PHE A 53 8.75 13.38 -1.58
C PHE A 53 9.21 13.46 -0.13
N ALA A 54 9.77 14.59 0.31
CA ALA A 54 10.13 14.81 1.70
C ALA A 54 8.92 14.67 2.63
N ARG A 55 7.75 15.21 2.23
CA ARG A 55 6.49 15.04 2.97
C ARG A 55 6.04 13.57 2.97
N CYS A 56 6.11 12.88 1.84
CA CYS A 56 5.81 11.44 1.76
C CYS A 56 6.72 10.63 2.69
N LEU A 57 8.02 10.92 2.72
CA LEU A 57 8.99 10.26 3.58
C LEU A 57 8.70 10.49 5.06
N ALA A 58 8.34 11.71 5.45
CA ALA A 58 7.94 12.03 6.82
C ALA A 58 6.69 11.23 7.24
N ILE A 59 5.67 11.16 6.38
CA ILE A 59 4.46 10.36 6.64
C ILE A 59 4.81 8.87 6.75
N ALA A 60 5.66 8.34 5.86
CA ALA A 60 6.09 6.95 5.90
C ALA A 60 6.81 6.60 7.21
N LYS A 61 7.70 7.48 7.69
CA LYS A 61 8.39 7.30 8.99
C LYS A 61 7.41 7.23 10.15
N ARG A 62 6.44 8.14 10.22
CA ARG A 62 5.39 8.14 11.25
C ARG A 62 4.51 6.90 11.18
N ALA A 63 4.19 6.44 9.97
CA ALA A 63 3.43 5.21 9.77
C ALA A 63 4.20 3.98 10.29
N LEU A 64 5.52 3.93 10.07
CA LEU A 64 6.42 2.88 10.58
C LEU A 64 6.54 2.91 12.10
N ALA A 65 6.59 4.11 12.69
CA ALA A 65 6.63 4.31 14.13
C ALA A 65 5.28 4.04 14.83
N GLY A 66 4.20 3.80 14.08
CA GLY A 66 2.86 3.56 14.64
C GLY A 66 2.15 4.83 15.13
N GLU A 67 2.63 6.00 14.74
CA GLU A 67 2.13 7.31 15.21
C GLU A 67 0.92 7.83 14.41
N LEU A 68 0.53 7.13 13.34
CA LEU A 68 -0.61 7.51 12.52
C LEU A 68 -1.82 6.64 12.86
N PRO A 69 -3.00 7.23 13.11
CA PRO A 69 -4.22 6.46 13.28
C PRO A 69 -4.59 5.76 11.98
N ASP A 70 -5.19 4.58 12.09
CA ASP A 70 -5.69 3.86 10.93
C ASP A 70 -7.01 4.47 10.42
N ARG A 71 -6.90 5.32 9.39
CA ARG A 71 -8.05 5.92 8.70
C ARG A 71 -8.73 4.96 7.72
N THR A 72 -8.13 3.80 7.46
CA THR A 72 -8.61 2.81 6.49
C THR A 72 -9.45 1.70 7.12
N ARG A 73 -9.67 1.73 8.44
CA ARG A 73 -10.52 0.77 9.17
C ARG A 73 -10.16 -0.69 8.89
N GLY A 74 -8.88 -1.03 9.03
CA GLY A 74 -8.37 -2.39 8.85
C GLY A 74 -8.10 -2.79 7.40
N ALA A 75 -8.22 -1.88 6.43
CA ALA A 75 -8.03 -2.23 5.03
C ALA A 75 -6.65 -2.81 4.73
N THR A 76 -6.62 -3.81 3.85
CA THR A 76 -5.38 -4.45 3.36
C THR A 76 -5.24 -4.40 1.86
N HIS A 77 -6.30 -3.98 1.16
CA HIS A 77 -6.35 -3.80 -0.28
C HIS A 77 -7.00 -2.47 -0.60
N TYR A 78 -6.62 -1.91 -1.74
CA TYR A 78 -7.25 -0.72 -2.28
C TYR A 78 -7.16 -0.76 -3.80
N HIS A 79 -8.03 0.01 -4.46
CA HIS A 79 -7.85 0.35 -5.87
C HIS A 79 -8.19 1.82 -6.09
N GLU A 80 -7.73 2.35 -7.22
CA GLU A 80 -8.15 3.66 -7.70
C GLU A 80 -9.60 3.56 -8.22
N GLN A 81 -10.43 4.56 -7.93
CA GLN A 81 -11.88 4.53 -8.12
C GLN A 81 -12.32 4.25 -9.57
N SER A 82 -11.52 4.62 -10.57
CA SER A 82 -11.78 4.34 -11.99
C SER A 82 -11.42 2.92 -12.42
N LEU A 83 -10.78 2.14 -11.55
CA LEU A 83 -10.48 0.73 -11.77
C LEU A 83 -11.52 -0.14 -11.07
N ALA A 84 -11.85 -1.28 -11.67
CA ALA A 84 -12.77 -2.28 -11.11
C ALA A 84 -12.11 -3.66 -11.11
N PRO A 85 -11.15 -3.93 -10.21
CA PRO A 85 -10.46 -5.21 -10.20
C PRO A 85 -11.41 -6.35 -9.79
N PRO A 86 -11.28 -7.56 -10.36
CA PRO A 86 -12.20 -8.68 -10.08
C PRO A 86 -12.35 -9.03 -8.60
N TRP A 87 -11.27 -8.89 -7.80
CA TRP A 87 -11.31 -9.18 -6.37
C TRP A 87 -12.21 -8.23 -5.57
N SER A 88 -12.55 -7.06 -6.12
CA SER A 88 -13.42 -6.05 -5.47
C SER A 88 -14.91 -6.30 -5.73
N LEU A 89 -15.26 -7.12 -6.73
CA LEU A 89 -16.64 -7.34 -7.14
C LEU A 89 -17.45 -7.99 -6.01
N GLY A 90 -18.60 -7.40 -5.68
CA GLY A 90 -19.47 -7.87 -4.60
C GLY A 90 -18.91 -7.67 -3.19
N ARG A 91 -17.80 -6.94 -3.02
CA ARG A 91 -17.21 -6.62 -1.72
C ARG A 91 -17.61 -5.23 -1.27
N THR A 92 -17.92 -5.08 0.01
CA THR A 92 -18.21 -3.78 0.62
C THR A 92 -16.91 -3.06 0.99
N PRO A 93 -16.68 -1.82 0.52
CA PRO A 93 -15.55 -1.01 0.96
C PRO A 93 -15.61 -0.70 2.45
N THR A 94 -14.44 -0.64 3.08
CA THR A 94 -14.27 -0.13 4.45
C THR A 94 -14.39 1.39 4.51
N THR A 95 -13.83 2.07 3.51
CA THR A 95 -13.84 3.53 3.35
C THR A 95 -13.36 3.93 1.95
N GLN A 96 -13.54 5.19 1.60
CA GLN A 96 -12.94 5.83 0.43
C GLN A 96 -12.25 7.11 0.88
N ILE A 97 -10.99 7.29 0.46
CA ILE A 97 -10.20 8.49 0.76
C ILE A 97 -9.70 9.07 -0.56
N GLY A 98 -10.24 10.23 -0.94
CA GLY A 98 -10.03 10.80 -2.26
C GLY A 98 -10.48 9.82 -3.36
N ARG A 99 -9.55 9.49 -4.26
CA ARG A 99 -9.80 8.56 -5.38
C ARG A 99 -9.45 7.10 -5.07
N HIS A 100 -9.17 6.75 -3.82
CA HIS A 100 -8.83 5.38 -3.44
C HIS A 100 -9.94 4.75 -2.60
N VAL A 101 -10.37 3.56 -3.03
CA VAL A 101 -11.41 2.75 -2.36
C VAL A 101 -10.71 1.61 -1.62
N PHE A 102 -10.99 1.46 -0.33
CA PHE A 102 -10.26 0.57 0.58
C PHE A 102 -11.11 -0.61 1.03
N TYR A 103 -10.50 -1.79 1.12
CA TYR A 103 -11.18 -3.06 1.45
C TYR A 103 -10.43 -3.84 2.53
N ALA A 104 -11.19 -4.43 3.44
CA ALA A 104 -10.75 -5.49 4.34
C ALA A 104 -11.07 -6.86 3.74
N ASP A 105 -10.42 -7.91 4.26
CA ASP A 105 -10.81 -9.32 4.02
C ASP A 105 -10.86 -9.82 2.56
N ILE A 106 -10.04 -9.22 1.70
CA ILE A 106 -9.69 -9.84 0.42
C ILE A 106 -8.65 -10.95 0.68
N PHE A 107 -8.83 -12.11 0.05
CA PHE A 107 -7.99 -13.30 0.20
C PHE A 107 -7.20 -13.57 -1.07
#